data_AF-A0A7X6FI28-F1
#
_entry.id   AF-A0A7X6FI28-F1
#
_cell.length_a   1.000
_cell.length_b   1.000
_cell.length_c   1.000
_cell.angle_alpha   90.00
_cell.angle_beta   90.00
_cell.angle_gamma   90.00
#
_symmetry.space_group_name_H-M   'P 1'
#
loop_
_entity.id
_entity.type
_entity.pdbx_description
1 polymer ?
#
loop_
_entity_poly.entity_id
_entity_poly.type
_entity_poly.pdbx_seq_one_letter_code
_entity_poly.pdbx_strand_id
1 'polypeptide(L)'
;MLIKVNAVALNYRDQEVIAGNMGEFNWPVTLASDMSDAVVGAGRSIAQFAVGNRVISTFFPEWRDGRPIIDARYGLSNLPQALEHLNRGAFGKIVIGLSL
;
A
#
# COMPACT_ATOMS: atom_id res chain seq x y z
N MET A 1 12.40 -3.48 13.21
CA MET A 1 12.68 -4.50 12.16
C MET A 1 13.43 -3.81 11.04
N LEU A 2 14.34 -4.50 10.37
CA LEU A 2 15.08 -4.02 9.21
C LEU A 2 14.79 -4.92 8.02
N ILE A 3 14.52 -4.31 6.87
CA ILE A 3 14.16 -4.99 5.62
C ILE A 3 15.18 -4.57 4.55
N LYS A 4 15.65 -5.53 3.75
CA LYS A 4 16.45 -5.23 2.55
C LYS A 4 15.53 -5.14 1.34
N VAL A 5 15.02 -3.94 1.07
CA VAL A 5 14.10 -3.68 -0.04
C VAL A 5 14.80 -3.90 -1.38
N ASN A 6 14.26 -4.76 -2.25
CA ASN A 6 14.69 -4.86 -3.66
C ASN A 6 13.60 -4.45 -4.67
N ALA A 7 12.34 -4.31 -4.24
CA ALA A 7 11.24 -3.87 -5.10
C ALA A 7 10.36 -2.82 -4.41
N VAL A 8 9.98 -1.81 -5.19
CA VAL A 8 9.04 -0.76 -4.82
C VAL A 8 8.03 -0.54 -5.94
N ALA A 9 6.80 -0.23 -5.59
CA ALA A 9 5.80 0.30 -6.51
C ALA A 9 5.73 1.82 -6.33
N LEU A 10 5.80 2.55 -7.44
CA LEU A 10 5.53 3.99 -7.45
C LEU A 10 4.03 4.19 -7.55
N ASN A 11 3.48 4.96 -6.62
CA ASN A 11 2.08 5.33 -6.59
C ASN A 11 1.90 6.79 -7.02
N TYR A 12 0.70 7.13 -7.48
CA TYR A 12 0.31 8.52 -7.76
C TYR A 12 0.60 9.44 -6.55
N ARG A 13 0.43 8.91 -5.34
CA ARG A 13 0.76 9.57 -4.09
C ARG A 13 2.19 10.10 -4.04
N ASP A 14 3.18 9.35 -4.53
CA ASP A 14 4.57 9.79 -4.49
C ASP A 14 4.75 11.09 -5.30
N GLN A 15 4.04 11.20 -6.43
CA GLN A 15 4.00 12.43 -7.24
C GLN A 15 3.30 13.57 -6.51
N GLU A 16 2.16 13.32 -5.87
CA GLU A 16 1.41 14.34 -5.13
C GLU A 16 2.18 14.88 -3.91
N VAL A 17 2.99 14.05 -3.25
CA VAL A 17 3.89 14.48 -2.17
C VAL A 17 4.98 15.40 -2.72
N ILE A 18 5.62 15.03 -3.84
CA ILE A 18 6.64 15.86 -4.51
C ILE A 18 6.04 17.19 -4.99
N ALA A 19 4.80 17.17 -5.48
CA ALA A 19 4.08 18.34 -5.96
C ALA A 19 3.56 19.26 -4.84
N GLY A 20 3.59 18.82 -3.57
CA GLY A 20 3.10 19.58 -2.42
C GLY A 20 1.58 19.52 -2.22
N ASN A 21 0.88 18.66 -2.96
CA ASN A 21 -0.59 18.55 -2.91
C ASN A 21 -1.09 17.76 -1.69
N MET A 22 -0.20 17.13 -0.93
CA MET A 22 -0.53 16.33 0.27
C MET A 22 -0.17 17.01 1.60
N GLY A 23 0.03 18.33 1.56
CA GLY A 23 0.45 19.12 2.72
C GLY A 23 1.96 19.29 2.83
N GLU A 24 2.39 19.97 3.90
CA GLU A 24 3.80 20.26 4.14
C GLU A 24 4.52 19.08 4.79
N PHE A 25 5.71 18.78 4.29
CA PHE A 25 6.58 17.73 4.82
C PHE A 25 7.97 18.28 5.18
N ASN A 26 8.61 17.69 6.20
CA ASN A 26 9.99 18.00 6.55
C ASN A 26 10.95 17.26 5.62
N TRP A 27 11.51 17.97 4.64
CA TRP A 27 12.42 17.40 3.65
C TRP A 27 13.85 17.19 4.20
N PRO A 28 14.57 16.14 3.76
CA PRO A 28 14.14 15.12 2.78
C PRO A 28 13.21 14.06 3.37
N VAL A 29 12.20 13.64 2.60
CA VAL A 29 11.32 12.51 2.98
C VAL A 29 11.65 11.24 2.21
N THR A 30 11.36 10.09 2.82
CA THR A 30 11.39 8.78 2.15
C THR A 30 10.05 8.50 1.49
N LEU A 31 10.07 8.37 0.16
CA LEU A 31 8.91 8.00 -0.66
C LEU A 31 8.85 6.47 -0.86
N ALA A 32 7.94 6.01 -1.73
CA ALA A 32 7.75 4.60 -2.07
C ALA A 32 7.28 3.77 -0.86
N SER A 33 6.09 4.11 -0.36
CA SER A 33 5.47 3.42 0.78
C SER A 33 5.15 1.95 0.51
N ASP A 34 4.98 1.58 -0.77
CA ASP A 34 4.63 0.23 -1.20
C ASP A 34 5.89 -0.49 -1.65
N MET A 35 6.43 -1.31 -0.75
CA MET A 35 7.69 -2.00 -0.91
C MET A 35 7.54 -3.46 -0.47
N SER A 36 8.40 -4.32 -1.00
CA SER A 36 8.44 -5.72 -0.56
C SER A 36 9.85 -6.25 -0.60
N ASP A 37 10.25 -6.98 0.45
CA ASP A 37 11.29 -8.00 0.36
C ASP A 37 11.49 -8.73 1.72
N ALA A 38 12.71 -9.17 2.03
CA ALA A 38 13.08 -9.96 3.17
C ALA A 38 13.49 -9.12 4.40
N VAL A 39 13.06 -9.60 5.56
CA VAL A 39 13.58 -9.16 6.86
C VAL A 39 15.04 -9.56 6.99
N VAL A 40 15.92 -8.60 7.26
CA VAL A 40 17.36 -8.81 7.50
C VAL A 40 17.76 -8.52 8.95
N GLY A 41 16.84 -7.99 9.75
CA GLY A 41 17.04 -7.85 11.19
C GLY A 41 15.71 -7.70 11.92
N ALA A 42 15.55 -8.39 13.06
CA ALA A 42 14.41 -8.25 13.94
C ALA A 42 14.88 -7.85 15.34
N GLY A 43 14.19 -6.90 15.98
CA GLY A 43 14.47 -6.51 17.35
C GLY A 43 13.93 -7.57 18.32
N ARG A 44 14.49 -7.65 19.54
CA ARG A 44 14.15 -8.68 20.53
C ARG A 44 12.66 -8.74 20.90
N SER A 45 11.94 -7.62 20.81
CA SER A 45 10.51 -7.55 21.13
C SER A 45 9.58 -7.90 19.96
N ILE A 46 10.11 -8.26 18.79
CA ILE A 46 9.30 -8.60 17.60
C ILE A 46 9.13 -10.12 17.53
N ALA A 47 7.95 -10.61 17.91
CA ALA A 47 7.64 -12.05 17.91
C ALA A 47 7.06 -12.56 16.58
N GLN A 48 6.47 -11.67 15.78
CA GLN A 48 5.66 -12.04 14.61
C GLN A 48 6.47 -12.21 13.30
N PHE A 49 7.75 -11.85 13.30
CA PHE A 49 8.62 -11.92 12.12
C PHE A 49 10.01 -12.45 12.48
N ALA A 50 10.59 -13.21 11.58
CA ALA A 50 11.97 -13.70 11.65
C ALA A 50 12.80 -13.22 10.46
N VAL A 51 14.12 -13.20 10.63
CA VAL A 51 15.07 -12.96 9.51
C VAL A 51 14.81 -13.99 8.41
N GLY A 52 14.80 -13.53 7.16
CA GLY A 52 14.49 -14.33 5.97
C GLY A 52 13.00 -14.38 5.61
N ASN A 53 12.08 -13.92 6.48
CA ASN A 53 10.68 -13.79 6.09
C ASN A 53 10.50 -12.77 4.97
N ARG A 54 9.72 -13.14 3.95
CA ARG A 54 9.25 -12.23 2.89
C ARG A 54 8.09 -11.41 3.45
N VAL A 55 8.15 -10.10 3.24
CA VAL A 55 7.15 -9.13 3.71
C VAL A 55 6.78 -8.16 2.59
N ILE A 56 5.58 -7.62 2.69
CA ILE A 56 5.09 -6.47 1.92
C ILE A 56 4.65 -5.40 2.92
N SER A 57 4.91 -4.13 2.62
CA SER A 57 4.47 -3.04 3.48
C SER A 57 2.95 -2.85 3.43
N THR A 58 2.41 -2.34 4.54
CA THR A 58 1.01 -1.93 4.64
C THR A 58 0.97 -0.42 4.84
N PHE A 59 0.31 0.30 3.94
CA PHE A 59 0.20 1.76 4.03
C PHE A 59 -0.44 2.25 5.35
N PHE A 60 -1.36 1.47 5.91
CA PHE A 60 -1.95 1.70 7.23
C PHE A 60 -1.37 0.70 8.23
N PRO A 61 -0.24 1.02 8.90
CA PRO A 61 0.49 0.05 9.74
C PRO A 61 -0.32 -0.44 10.95
N GLU A 62 -1.27 0.36 11.44
CA GLU A 62 -2.15 -0.02 12.55
C GLU A 62 -3.38 -0.81 12.11
N TRP A 63 -3.64 -0.93 10.80
CA TRP A 63 -4.75 -1.72 10.29
C TRP A 63 -4.34 -3.20 10.19
N ARG A 64 -4.28 -3.85 11.36
CA ARG A 64 -3.86 -5.26 11.50
C ARG A 64 -5.01 -6.24 11.26
N ASP A 65 -6.23 -5.82 11.53
CA ASP A 65 -7.46 -6.57 11.30
C ASP A 65 -8.65 -5.63 11.01
N GLY A 66 -9.81 -6.20 10.71
CA GLY A 66 -11.02 -5.45 10.33
C GLY A 66 -11.26 -5.39 8.82
N ARG A 67 -12.53 -5.25 8.43
CA ARG A 67 -12.91 -5.16 7.01
C ARG A 67 -12.64 -3.73 6.51
N PRO A 68 -12.03 -3.56 5.32
CA PRO A 68 -11.93 -2.22 4.75
C PRO A 68 -13.35 -1.70 4.50
N ILE A 69 -13.52 -0.38 4.52
CA ILE A 69 -14.67 0.23 3.88
C ILE A 69 -14.55 -0.09 2.38
N ILE A 70 -15.49 -0.86 1.87
CA ILE A 70 -15.56 -1.21 0.46
C ILE A 70 -16.62 -0.30 -0.14
N ASP A 71 -16.17 0.57 -1.05
CA ASP A 71 -17.06 1.46 -1.77
C ASP A 71 -17.85 0.68 -2.82
N ALA A 72 -17.14 -0.11 -3.63
CA ALA A 72 -17.72 -0.94 -4.67
C ALA A 72 -16.92 -2.20 -4.96
N ARG A 73 -17.60 -3.20 -5.54
CA ARG A 73 -16.98 -4.42 -6.07
C ARG A 73 -17.34 -4.59 -7.54
N TYR A 74 -16.35 -4.91 -8.36
CA TYR A 74 -16.51 -5.20 -9.78
C TYR A 74 -15.88 -6.55 -10.11
N GLY A 75 -16.46 -7.27 -11.08
CA GLY A 75 -15.73 -8.37 -11.73
C GLY A 75 -14.67 -7.84 -12.67
N LEU A 76 -13.63 -8.61 -12.96
CA LEU A 76 -12.57 -8.23 -13.89
C LEU A 76 -13.11 -7.80 -15.27
N SER A 77 -14.22 -8.41 -15.73
CA SER A 77 -14.91 -8.02 -16.98
C SER A 77 -15.42 -6.58 -17.00
N ASN A 78 -15.63 -5.97 -15.83
CA ASN A 78 -16.08 -4.58 -15.66
C ASN A 78 -14.95 -3.65 -15.20
N LEU A 79 -13.69 -4.00 -15.50
CA LEU A 79 -12.52 -3.19 -15.13
C LEU A 79 -12.60 -1.73 -15.63
N PRO A 80 -13.04 -1.43 -16.87
CA PRO A 80 -13.16 -0.04 -17.32
C PRO A 80 -14.08 0.81 -16.43
N GLN A 81 -15.22 0.27 -16.02
CA GLN A 81 -16.18 0.96 -15.14
C GLN A 81 -15.61 1.15 -13.73
N ALA A 82 -14.83 0.17 -13.24
CA ALA A 82 -14.16 0.28 -11.96
C ALA A 82 -13.09 1.38 -11.96
N LEU A 83 -12.33 1.51 -13.05
CA LEU A 83 -11.34 2.58 -13.23
C LEU A 83 -12.02 3.96 -13.37
N GLU A 84 -13.14 4.03 -14.08
CA GLU A 84 -13.91 5.28 -14.18
C GLU A 84 -14.44 5.70 -12.80
N HIS A 85 -14.92 4.76 -11.99
CA HIS A 85 -15.31 5.04 -10.60
C HIS A 85 -14.11 5.55 -9.79
N LEU A 86 -12.96 4.87 -9.86
CA LEU A 86 -11.75 5.31 -9.17
C LEU A 86 -11.39 6.76 -9.52
N ASN A 87 -11.46 7.13 -10.80
CA ASN A 87 -11.15 8.48 -11.27
C ASN A 87 -12.12 9.57 -10.76
N ARG A 88 -13.36 9.21 -10.43
CA ARG A 88 -14.33 10.15 -9.82
C ARG A 88 -14.10 10.34 -8.31
N GLY A 89 -13.26 9.51 -7.70
CA GLY A 89 -13.01 9.47 -6.26
C GLY A 89 -13.87 8.42 -5.56
N ALA A 90 -13.21 7.41 -5.00
CA ALA A 90 -13.85 6.36 -4.21
C ALA A 90 -13.83 6.69 -2.71
N PHE A 91 -14.93 6.39 -2.01
CA PHE A 91 -15.00 6.43 -0.55
C PHE A 91 -14.66 5.07 0.06
N GLY A 92 -13.37 4.76 0.12
CA GLY A 92 -12.85 3.46 0.57
C GLY A 92 -12.20 2.68 -0.56
N LYS A 93 -12.28 1.35 -0.51
CA LYS A 93 -11.66 0.47 -1.52
C LYS A 93 -12.65 0.07 -2.60
N ILE A 94 -12.24 0.22 -3.85
CA ILE A 94 -12.82 -0.52 -4.97
C ILE A 94 -12.13 -1.88 -5.06
N VAL A 95 -12.90 -2.98 -5.06
CA VAL A 95 -12.36 -4.34 -5.12
C VAL A 95 -12.68 -4.98 -6.47
N ILE A 96 -11.65 -5.46 -7.17
CA ILE A 96 -11.80 -6.25 -8.39
C ILE A 96 -11.73 -7.74 -8.05
N GLY A 97 -12.81 -8.47 -8.32
CA GLY A 97 -12.82 -9.91 -8.25
C GLY A 97 -12.10 -10.52 -9.46
N LEU A 98 -11.06 -11.32 -9.19
CA LEU A 98 -10.25 -11.99 -10.22
C LEU A 98 -10.73 -13.42 -10.52
N SER A 99 -11.92 -13.80 -10.05
CA SER A 99 -12.52 -15.09 -10.33
C SER A 99 -12.59 -15.29 -11.86
N LEU A 100 -11.82 -16.25 -12.36
CA LEU A 100 -11.89 -16.75 -13.73
C LEU A 100 -13.24 -17.45 -13.96
#